data_AF-A0A6A2F059-F1
#
_entry.id   AF-A0A6A2F059-F1
#
_cell.length_a   1.000
_cell.length_b   1.000
_cell.length_c   1.000
_cell.angle_alpha   90.00
_cell.angle_beta   90.00
_cell.angle_gamma   90.00
#
_symmetry.space_group_name_H-M   'P 1'
#
loop_
_entity.id
_entity.type
_entity.pdbx_description
1 polymer ?
#
loop_
_entity_poly.entity_id
_entity_poly.type
_entity_poly.pdbx_seq_one_letter_code
_entity_poly.pdbx_strand_id
1 'polypeptide(L)'
;MVNWEDYRYTGDNDSFPHEGYSGYSVENTGTVNVTLNDNTLLTPGQERVFPYFPDHYYKGSVRLSWATAAGTKNITVRAFRISC
;
A
#
# COMPACT_ATOMS: atom_id res chain seq x y z
N MET A 1 2.85 20.12 -10.19
CA MET A 1 2.62 18.96 -11.08
C MET A 1 2.29 17.73 -10.24
N VAL A 2 1.36 16.87 -10.66
CA VAL A 2 1.05 15.60 -9.97
C VAL A 2 1.63 14.45 -10.77
N ASN A 3 2.45 13.61 -10.12
CA ASN A 3 3.00 12.40 -10.74
C ASN A 3 2.42 11.17 -10.03
N TRP A 4 1.86 10.25 -10.80
CA TRP A 4 1.29 9.00 -10.34
C TRP A 4 2.24 7.84 -10.60
N GLU A 5 2.30 6.91 -9.65
CA GLU A 5 3.12 5.71 -9.73
C GLU A 5 2.34 4.52 -9.18
N ASP A 6 2.26 3.46 -9.98
CA ASP A 6 1.57 2.22 -9.64
C ASP A 6 2.59 1.11 -9.35
N TYR A 7 2.44 0.47 -8.20
CA TYR A 7 3.30 -0.59 -7.73
C TYR A 7 2.50 -1.86 -7.50
N ARG A 8 3.07 -3.00 -7.87
CA ARG A 8 2.50 -4.32 -7.58
C ARG A 8 3.45 -5.09 -6.68
N TYR A 9 2.93 -5.55 -5.56
CA TYR A 9 3.70 -6.39 -4.64
C TYR A 9 3.11 -7.78 -4.63
N THR A 10 3.91 -8.75 -5.10
CA THR A 10 3.57 -10.16 -5.15
C THR A 10 4.49 -10.92 -4.21
N GLY A 11 3.92 -11.63 -3.22
CA GLY A 11 4.68 -12.44 -2.27
C GLY A 11 4.96 -11.77 -0.92
N ASP A 12 5.87 -12.33 -0.14
CA ASP A 12 6.24 -11.86 1.21
C ASP A 12 7.13 -10.61 1.20
N ASN A 13 7.15 -9.86 0.10
CA ASN A 13 7.93 -8.63 0.00
C ASN A 13 7.37 -7.60 0.98
N ASP A 14 8.24 -7.19 1.90
CA ASP A 14 7.87 -6.85 3.28
C ASP A 14 7.43 -5.40 3.46
N SER A 15 7.35 -4.58 2.40
CA SER A 15 6.75 -3.25 2.51
C SER A 15 6.53 -2.46 1.21
N PHE A 16 5.64 -1.46 1.30
CA PHE A 16 5.47 -0.39 0.32
C PHE A 16 5.08 0.93 1.02
N PRO A 17 5.09 2.11 0.38
CA PRO A 17 6.01 2.54 -0.65
C PRO A 17 7.28 3.18 -0.04
N HIS A 18 8.23 3.48 -0.92
CA HIS A 18 9.44 4.25 -0.64
C HIS A 18 9.09 5.68 -0.19
N GLU A 19 9.93 6.29 0.65
CA GLU A 19 9.75 7.67 1.12
C GLU A 19 9.52 8.65 -0.05
N GLY A 20 8.67 9.67 0.13
CA GLY A 20 8.52 10.75 -0.87
C GLY A 20 7.15 10.91 -1.53
N TYR A 21 6.14 10.09 -1.20
CA TYR A 21 4.78 10.29 -1.72
C TYR A 21 3.96 11.24 -0.86
N SER A 22 3.08 11.98 -1.53
CA SER A 22 2.09 12.87 -0.91
C SER A 22 0.85 12.11 -0.45
N GLY A 23 0.55 10.95 -1.03
CA GLY A 23 -0.53 10.06 -0.61
C GLY A 23 -0.54 8.76 -1.44
N TYR A 24 -1.26 7.74 -0.95
CA TYR A 24 -1.35 6.46 -1.65
C TYR A 24 -2.65 5.69 -1.31
N SER A 25 -3.02 4.78 -2.19
CA SER A 25 -4.07 3.78 -1.99
C SER A 25 -3.50 2.38 -2.12
N VAL A 26 -4.15 1.42 -1.47
CA VAL A 26 -3.69 0.04 -1.32
C VAL A 26 -4.87 -0.87 -1.55
N GLU A 27 -4.80 -1.66 -2.60
CA GLU A 27 -5.82 -2.61 -2.98
C GLU A 27 -5.30 -4.04 -2.82
N ASN A 28 -6.03 -4.88 -2.08
CA ASN A 28 -5.76 -6.31 -2.00
C ASN A 28 -6.35 -7.01 -3.23
N THR A 29 -5.53 -7.16 -4.27
CA THR A 29 -5.86 -7.87 -5.51
C THR A 29 -5.52 -9.37 -5.44
N GLY A 30 -5.22 -9.88 -4.24
CA GLY A 30 -4.98 -11.28 -3.96
C GLY A 30 -6.23 -12.02 -3.49
N THR A 31 -6.03 -13.23 -2.98
CA THR A 31 -7.11 -14.07 -2.42
C THR A 31 -6.96 -14.31 -0.92
N VAL A 32 -5.91 -13.74 -0.31
CA VAL A 32 -5.57 -13.91 1.10
C VAL A 32 -5.68 -12.55 1.80
N ASN A 33 -6.19 -12.53 3.03
CA ASN A 33 -6.22 -11.31 3.84
C ASN A 33 -4.81 -10.79 4.09
N VAL A 34 -4.65 -9.47 4.09
CA VAL A 34 -3.41 -8.79 4.44
C VAL A 34 -3.67 -7.76 5.52
N THR A 35 -2.76 -7.69 6.48
CA THR A 35 -2.76 -6.66 7.53
C THR A 35 -1.61 -5.69 7.25
N LEU A 36 -1.93 -4.40 7.26
CA LEU A 36 -0.97 -3.31 7.14
C LEU A 36 -0.49 -2.87 8.53
N ASN A 37 0.67 -2.21 8.60
CA ASN A 37 1.33 -1.68 9.82
C ASN A 37 0.44 -1.34 11.04
N ASP A 38 -0.64 -0.60 10.81
CA ASP A 38 -1.55 -0.02 11.81
C ASP A 38 -2.65 -0.99 12.29
N ASN A 39 -2.51 -2.28 11.98
CA ASN A 39 -3.54 -3.30 12.11
C ASN A 39 -4.74 -3.09 11.17
N THR A 40 -4.58 -2.32 10.09
CA THR A 40 -5.61 -2.26 9.05
C THR A 40 -5.66 -3.59 8.31
N LEU A 41 -6.75 -4.32 8.51
CA LEU A 41 -7.08 -5.52 7.75
C LEU A 41 -7.69 -5.14 6.40
N LEU A 42 -7.13 -5.71 5.34
CA LEU A 42 -7.63 -5.67 3.97
C LEU A 42 -7.97 -7.10 3.52
N THR A 43 -9.26 -7.36 3.34
CA THR A 43 -9.73 -8.61 2.73
C THR A 43 -9.60 -8.55 1.21
N PRO A 44 -9.62 -9.69 0.50
CA PRO A 44 -9.61 -9.73 -0.96
C PRO A 44 -10.65 -8.78 -1.58
N GLY A 45 -10.21 -7.99 -2.57
CA GLY A 45 -11.02 -7.00 -3.28
C GLY A 45 -11.25 -5.68 -2.54
N GLN A 46 -10.69 -5.50 -1.34
CA GLN A 46 -10.77 -4.22 -0.63
C GLN A 46 -9.64 -3.27 -1.04
N GLU A 47 -9.97 -1.98 -1.08
CA GLU A 47 -9.02 -0.88 -1.20
C GLU A 47 -9.10 0.03 0.04
N ARG A 48 -7.93 0.51 0.49
CA ARG A 48 -7.79 1.50 1.55
C ARG A 48 -6.99 2.68 1.04
N VAL A 49 -7.50 3.89 1.29
CA VAL A 49 -6.82 5.14 0.95
C VAL A 49 -6.14 5.69 2.20
N PHE A 50 -4.87 6.05 2.05
CA PHE A 50 -4.06 6.65 3.10
C PHE A 50 -3.86 8.13 2.77
N PRO A 51 -4.49 9.03 3.54
CA PRO A 51 -4.66 10.42 3.14
C PRO A 51 -3.38 11.25 3.21
N TYR A 52 -3.49 12.36 2.49
CA TYR A 52 -2.50 13.39 2.21
C TYR A 52 -2.01 14.14 3.45
N PHE A 53 -0.69 14.34 3.55
CA PHE A 53 -0.09 15.27 4.51
C PHE A 53 0.49 16.48 3.74
N PRO A 54 -0.10 17.68 3.87
CA PRO A 54 0.23 18.84 3.05
C PRO A 54 1.69 19.31 3.08
N ASP A 55 2.37 19.05 4.19
CA ASP A 55 3.75 19.51 4.43
C ASP A 55 4.74 18.37 4.67
N HIS A 56 4.30 17.11 4.58
CA HIS A 56 5.11 15.96 4.97
C HIS A 56 4.96 14.85 3.94
N TYR A 57 6.03 14.56 3.21
CA TYR A 57 6.12 13.30 2.49
C TYR A 57 5.97 12.13 3.49
N TYR A 58 5.35 11.04 3.05
CA TYR A 58 5.35 9.82 3.85
C TYR A 58 6.80 9.40 4.17
N LYS A 59 7.10 9.24 5.45
CA LYS A 59 8.40 8.79 5.97
C LYS A 59 8.22 7.43 6.60
N GLY A 60 8.76 6.41 5.96
CA GLY A 60 8.73 5.03 6.45
C GLY A 60 8.19 4.05 5.44
N SER A 61 8.01 2.81 5.91
CA SER A 61 7.62 1.65 5.11
C SER A 61 6.36 1.03 5.71
N VAL A 62 5.34 0.73 4.90
CA VAL A 62 4.15 -0.03 5.30
C VAL A 62 4.47 -1.51 5.23
N ARG A 63 4.63 -2.18 6.38
CA ARG A 63 4.80 -3.63 6.43
C ARG A 63 3.51 -4.35 6.12
N LEU A 64 3.68 -5.51 5.49
CA LEU A 64 2.61 -6.41 5.08
C LEU A 64 2.68 -7.69 5.90
N SER A 65 1.57 -8.06 6.52
CA SER A 65 1.43 -9.34 7.20
C SER A 65 0.30 -10.12 6.58
N TRP A 66 0.64 -11.21 5.89
CA TRP A 66 -0.33 -12.07 5.22
C TRP A 66 -0.92 -13.10 6.18
N ALA A 67 -2.22 -13.38 6.05
CA ALA A 67 -2.82 -14.50 6.75
C ALA A 67 -2.20 -15.84 6.27
N THR A 68 -2.15 -16.83 7.16
CA THR A 68 -1.53 -18.15 6.92
C THR A 68 -2.30 -19.05 5.94
N ALA A 69 -3.24 -18.50 5.18
CA ALA A 69 -4.07 -19.25 4.25
C ALA A 69 -3.34 -19.52 2.92
N ALA A 70 -3.64 -20.66 2.30
CA ALA A 70 -3.21 -20.93 0.93
C ALA A 70 -3.93 -19.97 -0.04
N GLY A 71 -3.18 -19.34 -0.95
CA GLY A 71 -3.74 -18.43 -1.93
C GLY A 71 -2.72 -17.44 -2.48
N THR A 72 -3.21 -16.51 -3.31
CA THR A 72 -2.38 -15.49 -3.94
C THR A 72 -2.20 -14.30 -3.01
N LYS A 73 -0.95 -14.00 -2.68
CA LYS A 73 -0.51 -12.80 -1.94
C LYS A 73 -0.18 -11.69 -2.93
N ASN A 74 -1.12 -10.77 -3.15
CA ASN A 74 -0.97 -9.72 -4.14
C ASN A 74 -1.64 -8.44 -3.68
N ILE A 75 -0.93 -7.32 -3.76
CA ILE A 75 -1.51 -5.99 -3.59
C ILE A 75 -1.10 -5.07 -4.75
N THR A 76 -1.94 -4.09 -5.00
CA THR A 76 -1.66 -2.98 -5.90
C THR A 76 -1.66 -1.69 -5.10
N VAL A 77 -0.64 -0.88 -5.29
CA VAL A 77 -0.47 0.39 -4.60
C VAL A 77 -0.44 1.48 -5.65
N ARG A 78 -1.32 2.47 -5.51
CA ARG A 78 -1.33 3.65 -6.40
C ARG A 78 -0.94 4.85 -5.56
N ALA A 79 0.25 5.38 -5.82
CA ALA A 79 0.83 6.48 -5.05
C ALA A 79 0.97 7.72 -5.93
N PHE A 80 0.91 8.90 -5.31
CA PHE A 80 1.15 10.14 -6.02
C PHE A 80 2.07 11.08 -5.24
N ARG A 81 2.80 11.90 -5.97
CA ARG A 81 3.60 13.01 -5.44
C ARG A 81 3.14 14.32 -6.05
N ILE A 82 2.98 15.33 -5.21
CA ILE A 82 2.68 16.70 -5.61
C ILE A 82 4.01 17.47 -5.55
N SER A 83 4.48 17.92 -6.71
CA SER A 83 5.63 18.83 -6.81
C SER A 83 5.10 20.26 -6.93
N CYS A 84 5.49 21.12 -5.98
CA CYS A 84 5.31 22.57 -6.06
C CYS A 84 6.31 23.22 -7.01
#